data_AF-A0A926RR06-F1
#
_entry.id   AF-A0A926RR06-F1
#
_cell.length_a   1.000
_cell.length_b   1.000
_cell.length_c   1.000
_cell.angle_alpha   90.00
_cell.angle_beta   90.00
_cell.angle_gamma   90.00
#
_symmetry.space_group_name_H-M   'P 1'
#
loop_
_entity.id
_entity.type
_entity.pdbx_description
1 polymer ?
#
loop_
_entity_poly.entity_id
_entity_poly.type
_entity_poly.pdbx_seq_one_letter_code
_entity_poly.pdbx_strand_id
1 'polypeptide(L)'
;MMIKYLGFLFTLLWSYTFIKSQSIFKKGSGILITLFVSNISWLTFIAACWYGLKNFSFYQALLGIVVSIILVHLAFVRLSLYINSKFNDKRNLIILKTAIEYLIIAIFVYYIFF
;
A
#
# COMPACT_ATOMS: atom_id res chain seq x y z
N MET A 1 17.85 13.75 12.93
CA MET A 1 17.55 12.30 13.11
C MET A 1 16.05 12.01 12.98
N MET A 2 15.19 12.75 13.69
CA MET A 2 13.73 12.53 13.70
C MET A 2 13.05 12.63 12.32
N ILE A 3 13.41 13.60 11.48
CA ILE A 3 12.85 13.75 10.12
C ILE A 3 13.18 12.54 9.22
N LYS A 4 14.41 12.01 9.32
CA LYS A 4 14.82 10.80 8.59
C LYS A 4 14.03 9.57 9.04
N TYR A 5 13.73 9.47 10.34
CA TYR A 5 12.95 8.37 10.90
C TYR A 5 11.47 8.46 10.49
N LEU A 6 10.89 9.66 10.48
CA LEU A 6 9.56 9.91 9.93
C LEU A 6 9.47 9.54 8.45
N GLY A 7 10.47 9.91 7.64
CA GLY A 7 10.54 9.52 6.23
C GLY A 7 10.67 8.00 6.03
N PHE A 8 11.43 7.32 6.90
CA PHE A 8 11.52 5.86 6.93
C PHE A 8 10.16 5.21 7.25
N LEU A 9 9.48 5.66 8.31
CA LEU A 9 8.16 5.16 8.69
C LEU A 9 7.12 5.42 7.60
N PHE A 10 7.14 6.62 7.00
CA PHE A 10 6.21 6.97 5.92
C PHE A 10 6.40 6.05 4.70
N THR A 11 7.65 5.79 4.31
CA THR A 11 7.96 4.88 3.19
C THR A 11 7.52 3.44 3.49
N LEU A 12 7.71 2.96 4.73
CA LEU A 12 7.23 1.64 5.15
C LEU A 12 5.70 1.55 5.14
N LEU A 13 5.01 2.54 5.71
CA LEU A 13 3.55 2.62 5.72
C LEU A 13 3.00 2.66 4.29
N TRP A 14 3.60 3.48 3.43
CA TRP A 14 3.22 3.62 2.03
C TRP A 14 3.35 2.29 1.30
N SER A 15 4.56 1.73 1.24
CA SER A 15 4.83 0.49 0.51
C SER A 15 3.99 -0.68 1.02
N TYR A 16 3.84 -0.84 2.33
CA TYR A 16 3.05 -1.93 2.92
C TYR A 16 1.53 -1.75 2.70
N THR A 17 1.03 -0.51 2.62
CA THR A 17 -0.36 -0.22 2.24
C THR A 17 -0.66 -0.70 0.82
N PHE A 18 0.24 -0.46 -0.14
CA PHE A 18 0.08 -0.97 -1.51
C PHE A 18 0.16 -2.49 -1.59
N ILE A 19 1.06 -3.12 -0.83
CA ILE A 19 1.13 -4.58 -0.71
C ILE A 19 -0.20 -5.13 -0.17
N LYS A 20 -0.77 -4.53 0.88
CA LYS A 20 -2.02 -5.03 1.47
C LYS A 20 -3.23 -4.79 0.54
N SER A 21 -3.27 -3.65 -0.14
CA SER A 21 -4.25 -3.35 -1.19
C SER A 21 -4.30 -4.46 -2.25
N GLN A 22 -3.15 -5.03 -2.63
CA GLN A 22 -3.08 -6.13 -3.61
C GLN A 22 -4.01 -7.31 -3.28
N SER A 23 -4.14 -7.67 -2.00
CA SER A 23 -5.01 -8.78 -1.57
C SER A 23 -6.48 -8.55 -1.90
N ILE A 24 -6.90 -7.28 -2.00
CA ILE A 24 -8.25 -6.87 -2.39
C ILE A 24 -8.36 -6.78 -3.92
N PHE A 25 -7.28 -6.38 -4.61
CA PHE A 25 -7.29 -6.19 -6.06
C PHE A 25 -7.12 -7.47 -6.89
N LYS A 26 -6.42 -8.50 -6.42
CA LYS A 26 -6.16 -9.75 -7.19
C LYS A 26 -7.38 -10.47 -7.78
N LYS A 27 -8.58 -10.33 -7.19
CA LYS A 27 -9.83 -10.83 -7.78
C LYS A 27 -10.33 -9.90 -8.89
N GLY A 28 -9.76 -10.00 -10.09
CA GLY A 28 -10.25 -9.32 -11.30
C GLY A 28 -9.48 -8.07 -11.77
N SER A 29 -8.28 -7.81 -11.26
CA SER A 29 -7.43 -6.69 -11.70
C SER A 29 -6.65 -7.02 -12.98
N GLY A 30 -6.40 -6.03 -13.82
CA GLY A 30 -5.56 -6.15 -15.02
C GLY A 30 -4.10 -6.53 -14.70
N ILE A 31 -3.44 -7.23 -15.65
CA ILE A 31 -2.05 -7.70 -15.56
C ILE A 31 -1.08 -6.53 -15.24
N LEU A 32 -1.34 -5.35 -15.83
CA LEU A 32 -0.49 -4.16 -15.65
C LEU A 32 -0.46 -3.65 -14.20
N ILE A 33 -1.61 -3.53 -13.55
CA ILE A 33 -1.70 -3.07 -12.15
C ILE A 33 -1.07 -4.09 -11.22
N THR A 34 -1.33 -5.38 -11.47
CA THR A 34 -0.71 -6.44 -10.70
C THR A 34 0.81 -6.36 -10.80
N LEU A 35 1.38 -6.08 -11.96
CA LEU A 35 2.83 -6.07 -12.12
C LEU A 35 3.48 -4.78 -11.59
N PHE A 36 2.93 -3.60 -11.90
CA PHE A 36 3.45 -2.31 -11.42
C PHE A 36 3.24 -2.11 -9.93
N VAL A 37 2.02 -2.30 -9.43
CA VAL A 37 1.72 -2.06 -8.02
C VAL A 37 2.28 -3.19 -7.14
N SER A 38 2.33 -4.44 -7.59
CA SER A 38 2.91 -5.51 -6.75
C SER A 38 4.43 -5.45 -6.68
N ASN A 39 5.11 -5.49 -7.82
CA ASN A 39 6.55 -5.73 -7.81
C ASN A 39 7.29 -4.49 -7.31
N ILE A 40 6.83 -3.29 -7.67
CA ILE A 40 7.45 -2.04 -7.21
C ILE A 40 7.20 -1.82 -5.72
N SER A 41 6.00 -2.14 -5.21
CA SER A 41 5.73 -1.98 -3.77
C SER A 41 6.52 -2.96 -2.89
N TRP A 42 6.73 -4.20 -3.34
CA TRP A 42 7.63 -5.13 -2.64
C TRP A 42 9.09 -4.66 -2.67
N LEU A 43 9.57 -4.20 -3.82
CA LEU A 43 10.94 -3.67 -3.95
C LEU A 43 11.16 -2.43 -3.07
N THR A 44 10.20 -1.50 -3.04
CA THR A 44 10.27 -0.30 -2.18
C THR A 44 10.21 -0.65 -0.70
N PHE A 45 9.42 -1.65 -0.30
CA PHE A 45 9.39 -2.12 1.09
C PHE A 45 10.74 -2.71 1.52
N ILE A 46 11.36 -3.56 0.68
CA ILE A 46 12.67 -4.15 0.94
C ILE A 46 13.75 -3.07 1.01
N ALA A 47 13.73 -2.11 0.09
CA ALA A 47 14.65 -0.98 0.09
C ALA A 47 14.49 -0.10 1.35
N ALA A 48 13.26 0.13 1.80
CA ALA A 48 12.98 0.85 3.03
C ALA A 48 13.51 0.08 4.25
N CYS A 49 13.34 -1.24 4.32
CA CYS A 49 13.90 -2.07 5.38
C CYS A 49 15.44 -1.99 5.41
N TRP A 50 16.10 -2.09 4.24
CA TRP A 50 17.55 -1.97 4.15
C TRP A 50 18.05 -0.58 4.58
N TYR A 51 17.35 0.48 4.16
CA TYR A 51 17.64 1.84 4.59
C TYR A 51 17.46 2.01 6.12
N GLY A 52 16.41 1.42 6.68
CA GLY A 52 16.13 1.44 8.11
C GLY A 52 17.23 0.78 8.93
N LEU A 53 17.63 -0.43 8.54
CA LEU A 53 18.69 -1.19 9.20
C LEU A 53 20.07 -0.52 9.08
N LYS A 54 20.34 0.21 8.00
CA LYS A 54 21.62 0.90 7.79
C LYS A 54 21.72 2.23 8.57
N ASN A 55 20.61 2.95 8.75
CA ASN A 55 20.63 4.30 9.33
C ASN A 55 20.21 4.37 10.80
N PHE A 56 19.49 3.37 11.31
CA PHE A 56 18.96 3.35 12.68
C PHE A 56 19.44 2.13 13.44
N SER A 57 19.33 2.18 14.77
CA SER A 57 19.59 1.00 15.61
C SER A 57 18.65 -0.14 15.23
N PHE A 58 19.15 -1.37 15.28
CA PHE A 58 18.41 -2.58 14.94
C PHE A 58 17.03 -2.63 15.64
N TYR A 59 16.98 -2.28 16.92
CA TYR A 59 15.75 -2.22 17.71
C TYR A 59 14.73 -1.20 17.15
N GLN A 60 15.19 0.00 16.77
CA GLN A 60 14.33 1.07 16.26
C GLN A 60 13.80 0.78 14.85
N ALA A 61 14.63 0.16 14.01
CA ALA A 61 14.23 -0.28 12.68
C ALA A 61 13.18 -1.39 12.76
N LEU A 62 13.41 -2.40 13.60
CA LEU A 62 12.51 -3.53 13.77
C LEU A 62 11.16 -3.10 14.38
N LEU A 63 11.18 -2.24 15.40
CA LEU A 63 9.96 -1.63 15.95
C LEU A 63 9.19 -0.85 14.88
N GLY A 64 9.87 -0.05 14.06
CA GLY A 64 9.22 0.71 12.99
C GLY A 64 8.54 -0.18 11.94
N ILE A 65 9.18 -1.29 11.58
CA ILE A 65 8.61 -2.28 10.63
C ILE A 65 7.37 -2.95 11.24
N VAL A 66 7.49 -3.47 12.47
CA VAL A 66 6.39 -4.16 13.15
C VAL A 66 5.19 -3.24 13.36
N VAL A 67 5.43 -2.01 13.83
CA VAL A 67 4.37 -1.01 14.03
C VAL A 67 3.69 -0.68 12.70
N SER A 68 4.46 -0.45 11.63
CA SER A 68 3.90 -0.13 10.31
C SER A 68 3.01 -1.26 9.77
N ILE A 69 3.43 -2.50 9.93
CA ILE A 69 2.65 -3.68 9.52
C ILE A 69 1.34 -3.78 10.28
N ILE A 70 1.39 -3.68 11.62
CA ILE A 70 0.20 -3.78 12.49
C ILE A 70 -0.78 -2.65 12.18
N LEU A 71 -0.28 -1.42 12.05
CA LEU A 71 -1.10 -0.23 11.84
C LEU A 71 -1.86 -0.31 10.51
N VAL A 72 -1.17 -0.69 9.43
CA VAL A 72 -1.81 -0.90 8.12
C VAL A 72 -2.82 -2.04 8.18
N HIS A 73 -2.48 -3.16 8.83
CA HIS A 73 -3.41 -4.29 8.94
C HIS A 73 -4.70 -3.89 9.66
N LEU A 74 -4.59 -3.18 10.78
CA LEU A 74 -5.72 -2.71 11.56
C LEU A 74 -6.57 -1.70 10.78
N ALA A 75 -5.92 -0.76 10.07
CA ALA A 75 -6.59 0.19 9.20
C ALA A 75 -7.39 -0.51 8.09
N PHE A 76 -6.83 -1.54 7.46
CA PHE A 76 -7.53 -2.31 6.43
C PHE A 76 -8.72 -3.09 6.97
N VAL A 77 -8.60 -3.71 8.15
CA VAL A 77 -9.73 -4.38 8.80
C VAL A 77 -10.84 -3.37 9.09
N ARG A 78 -10.50 -2.21 9.65
CA ARG A 78 -11.47 -1.16 9.95
C ARG A 78 -12.16 -0.65 8.69
N LEU A 79 -11.40 -0.44 7.61
CA LEU A 79 -11.91 0.00 6.32
C LEU A 79 -12.84 -1.05 5.71
N SER A 80 -12.47 -2.33 5.76
CA SER A 80 -13.30 -3.43 5.25
C SER A 80 -14.62 -3.55 6.00
N LEU A 81 -14.60 -3.44 7.34
CA LEU A 81 -15.81 -3.42 8.15
C LEU A 81 -16.69 -2.22 7.83
N TYR A 82 -16.10 -1.03 7.67
CA TYR A 82 -16.85 0.19 7.30
C TYR A 82 -17.53 0.03 5.94
N ILE A 83 -16.79 -0.44 4.94
CA ILE A 83 -17.29 -0.68 3.58
C ILE A 83 -18.42 -1.71 3.60
N ASN A 84 -18.26 -2.86 4.27
CA ASN A 84 -19.30 -3.89 4.35
C ASN A 84 -20.54 -3.42 5.12
N SER A 85 -20.37 -2.57 6.14
CA SER A 85 -21.51 -2.04 6.91
C SER A 85 -22.34 -1.02 6.12
N LYS A 86 -21.72 -0.30 5.17
CA LYS A 86 -22.34 0.79 4.42
C LYS A 86 -22.81 0.37 3.03
N PHE A 87 -22.13 -0.60 2.40
CA PHE A 87 -22.46 -1.12 1.08
C PHE A 87 -22.98 -2.55 1.21
N ASN A 88 -24.30 -2.68 1.30
CA ASN A 88 -24.98 -3.99 1.37
C ASN A 88 -24.90 -4.74 0.02
N ASP A 89 -24.71 -4.02 -1.09
CA ASP A 89 -24.67 -4.57 -2.44
C ASP A 89 -23.23 -4.76 -2.94
N LYS A 90 -22.83 -6.03 -3.10
CA LYS A 90 -21.48 -6.42 -3.56
C LYS A 90 -21.14 -5.91 -4.97
N ARG A 91 -22.15 -5.56 -5.80
CA ARG A 91 -21.93 -5.04 -7.16
C ARG A 91 -21.27 -3.66 -7.17
N ASN A 92 -21.66 -2.78 -6.25
CA ASN A 92 -21.08 -1.44 -6.16
C ASN A 92 -19.61 -1.46 -5.74
N LEU A 93 -19.19 -2.47 -4.98
CA LEU A 93 -17.79 -2.67 -4.61
C LEU A 93 -16.93 -3.04 -5.80
N ILE A 94 -17.46 -3.84 -6.72
CA ILE A 94 -16.77 -4.22 -7.95
C ILE A 94 -16.64 -2.99 -8.88
N ILE A 95 -17.69 -2.19 -9.02
CA ILE A 95 -17.65 -0.96 -9.84
C ILE A 95 -16.66 0.06 -9.26
N LEU A 96 -16.68 0.29 -7.94
CA LEU A 96 -15.74 1.17 -7.26
C LEU A 96 -14.29 0.71 -7.46
N LYS A 97 -14.07 -0.60 -7.34
CA LYS A 97 -12.76 -1.22 -7.56
C LYS A 97 -12.27 -0.98 -8.99
N THR A 98 -13.11 -1.21 -9.99
CA THR A 98 -12.79 -0.94 -11.40
C THR A 98 -12.54 0.55 -11.65
N ALA A 99 -13.33 1.45 -11.05
CA ALA A 99 -13.16 2.90 -11.19
C ALA A 99 -11.81 3.39 -10.63
N ILE A 100 -11.41 2.88 -9.46
CA ILE A 100 -10.10 3.17 -8.87
C ILE A 100 -8.97 2.67 -9.78
N GLU A 101 -9.12 1.47 -10.38
CA GLU A 101 -8.12 0.92 -11.30
C GLU A 101 -7.92 1.80 -12.54
N TYR A 102 -9.00 2.22 -13.20
CA TYR A 102 -8.91 3.12 -14.37
C TYR A 102 -8.35 4.50 -14.00
N LEU A 103 -8.67 5.01 -12.82
CA LEU A 103 -8.16 6.30 -12.34
C LEU A 103 -6.64 6.24 -12.08
N ILE A 104 -6.13 5.15 -11.51
CA ILE A 104 -4.69 4.95 -11.32
C ILE A 104 -3.97 4.88 -12.66
N ILE A 105 -4.51 4.12 -13.63
CA ILE A 105 -3.94 4.03 -14.98
C ILE A 105 -3.91 5.42 -15.64
N ALA A 106 -5.01 6.17 -15.56
CA ALA A 106 -5.09 7.51 -16.13
C ALA A 106 -4.04 8.47 -15.54
N ILE A 107 -3.81 8.44 -14.22
CA ILE A 107 -2.78 9.25 -13.55
C ILE A 107 -1.37 8.84 -14.02
N PHE A 108 -1.09 7.54 -14.13
CA PHE A 108 0.20 7.06 -14.59
C PHE A 108 0.48 7.44 -16.06
N VAL A 109 -0.53 7.28 -16.92
CA VAL A 109 -0.42 7.70 -18.33
C VAL A 109 -0.20 9.21 -18.39
N TYR A 110 -0.97 10.00 -17.63
CA TYR A 110 -0.78 11.45 -17.57
C TYR A 110 0.65 11.82 -17.15
N TYR A 111 1.18 11.23 -16.08
CA TYR A 111 2.52 11.53 -15.57
C TYR A 111 3.67 11.10 -16.50
N ILE A 112 3.46 10.11 -17.37
CA ILE A 112 4.46 9.66 -18.34
C ILE A 112 4.45 10.54 -19.60
N PHE A 113 3.26 11.01 -20.02
CA PHE A 113 3.09 11.72 -21.28
C PHE A 113 3.04 13.26 -21.16
N PHE A 114 2.84 13.80 -19.95
CA PHE A 114 2.71 15.24 -19.67
C PHE A 114 3.55 15.63 -18.45
#